data_AF-A0A353VA00-F1
#
_entry.id   AF-A0A353VA00-F1
#
_cell.length_a   1.000
_cell.length_b   1.000
_cell.length_c   1.000
_cell.angle_alpha   90.00
_cell.angle_beta   90.00
_cell.angle_gamma   90.00
#
_symmetry.space_group_name_H-M   'P 1'
#
loop_
_entity.id
_entity.type
_entity.pdbx_description
1 polymer ?
#
loop_
_entity_poly.entity_id
_entity_poly.type
_entity_poly.pdbx_seq_one_letter_code
_entity_poly.pdbx_strand_id
1 'polypeptide(L)' 'MHDLVTLGEVMLRLSIPSPARFETARQLDVLLGGAEANVAAACARLGLRTAWVSALPA' A
#
# COMPACT_ATOMS: atom_id res chain seq x y z
N MET A 1 8.98 -16.00 15.23
CA MET A 1 7.65 -15.63 15.74
C MET A 1 7.36 -14.19 15.37
N HIS A 2 6.25 -13.88 14.72
CA HIS A 2 5.92 -12.50 14.33
C HIS A 2 5.16 -11.80 15.46
N ASP A 3 5.42 -10.51 15.67
CA ASP A 3 4.72 -9.69 16.66
C ASP A 3 3.34 -9.25 16.14
N LEU A 4 3.21 -9.10 14.82
CA LEU A 4 1.97 -8.77 14.13
C LEU A 4 1.87 -9.52 12.80
N VAL A 5 0.70 -10.08 12.54
CA VAL A 5 0.35 -10.63 11.21
C VAL A 5 -0.90 -9.92 10.73
N THR A 6 -0.89 -9.42 9.50
CA THR A 6 -2.07 -8.88 8.84
C THR A 6 -2.42 -9.73 7.62
N LEU A 7 -3.70 -9.77 7.27
CA LEU A 7 -4.23 -10.50 6.11
C LEU A 7 -5.14 -9.55 5.36
N GLY A 8 -4.87 -9.33 4.07
CA GLY A 8 -5.69 -8.43 3.27
C GLY A 8 -5.11 -8.17 1.90
N GLU A 9 -5.80 -7.31 1.15
CA GLU A 9 -5.41 -6.94 -0.20
C GLU A 9 -4.48 -5.71 -0.22
N VAL A 10 -3.72 -5.58 -1.31
CA VAL A 10 -3.08 -4.32 -1.68
C VAL A 10 -3.43 -4.02 -3.13
N MET A 11 -3.55 -2.74 -3.42
CA MET A 11 -3.87 -2.21 -4.73
C MET A 11 -2.81 -1.20 -5.14
N LEU A 12 -2.57 -1.10 -6.44
CA LEU A 12 -1.90 0.07 -7.00
C LEU A 12 -2.87 1.25 -6.95
N ARG A 13 -2.52 2.27 -6.18
CA ARG A 13 -3.26 3.53 -6.11
C ARG A 13 -2.66 4.52 -7.10
N LEU A 14 -3.38 4.73 -8.20
CA LEU A 14 -3.04 5.74 -9.20
C LEU A 14 -3.55 7.11 -8.76
N SER A 15 -2.65 8.06 -8.53
CA SER A 15 -3.00 9.40 -8.05
C SER A 15 -2.64 10.45 -9.11
N ILE A 16 -3.48 11.46 -9.28
CA ILE A 16 -3.17 12.59 -10.16
C ILE A 16 -2.22 13.55 -9.43
N PRO A 17 -1.11 13.97 -10.05
CA PRO A 17 -0.25 15.00 -9.48
C PRO A 17 -0.98 16.35 -9.45
N SER A 18 -1.00 17.00 -8.28
CA SER A 18 -1.60 18.33 -8.13
C SER A 18 -0.79 19.39 -8.90
N PRO A 19 -1.45 20.35 -9.59
CA PRO A 19 -2.88 20.66 -9.60
C PRO A 19 -3.65 20.08 -10.80
N ALA A 20 -3.17 19.00 -11.42
CA ALA A 20 -3.82 18.44 -12.60
C ALA A 20 -5.17 17.79 -12.26
N ARG A 21 -6.01 17.61 -13.28
CA ARG A 21 -7.30 16.89 -13.19
C ARG A 21 -7.20 15.54 -13.89
N PHE A 22 -8.12 14.64 -13.57
CA PHE A 22 -8.10 13.27 -14.11
C PHE A 22 -8.19 13.27 -15.64
N GLU A 23 -8.99 14.17 -16.21
CA GLU A 23 -9.30 14.24 -17.63
C GLU A 23 -8.13 14.73 -18.49
N THR A 24 -7.21 15.49 -17.90
CA THR A 24 -6.07 16.10 -18.61
C THR A 24 -4.73 15.51 -18.19
N ALA A 25 -4.69 14.69 -17.15
CA ALA A 25 -3.49 14.05 -16.66
C ALA A 25 -2.88 13.15 -17.75
N ARG A 26 -1.60 13.37 -18.05
CA ARG A 26 -0.80 12.51 -18.93
C ARG A 26 0.11 11.55 -18.16
N GLN A 27 0.13 11.70 -16.83
CA GLN A 27 0.94 10.90 -15.92
C GLN A 27 0.14 10.71 -14.62
N LEU A 28 0.35 9.56 -13.99
CA LEU A 28 -0.20 9.20 -12.68
C LEU A 28 0.94 8.75 -11.77
N ASP A 29 0.89 9.16 -10.51
CA ASP A 29 1.79 8.66 -9.48
C ASP A 29 1.28 7.30 -9.00
N VAL A 30 2.18 6.31 -9.02
CA VAL A 30 1.88 4.95 -8.56
C VAL A 30 2.25 4.83 -7.09
N LEU A 31 1.24 4.54 -6.27
CA LEU A 31 1.40 4.35 -4.83
C LEU A 31 0.78 3.00 -4.42
N LEU A 32 1.07 2.56 -3.19
CA LEU A 32 0.41 1.39 -2.61
C LEU A 32 -0.79 1.84 -1.77
N GLY A 33 -1.93 1.18 -1.99
CA GLY A 33 -3.11 1.31 -1.14
C GLY A 33 -3.48 -0.05 -0.55
N GLY A 34 -3.80 -0.11 0.74
CA GLY A 34 -4.21 -1.33 1.42
C GLY A 34 -4.11 -1.12 2.92
N ALA A 35 -5.22 -1.26 3.64
CA ALA A 35 -5.27 -0.90 5.05
C ALA A 35 -4.34 -1.79 5.88
N GLU A 36 -4.43 -3.09 5.65
CA GLU A 36 -3.69 -4.15 6.36
C GLU A 36 -2.20 -4.11 6.03
N ALA A 37 -1.86 -3.85 4.77
CA ALA A 37 -0.48 -3.64 4.33
C ALA A 37 0.13 -2.38 4.96
N ASN A 38 -0.63 -1.28 5.01
CA ASN A 38 -0.17 -0.03 5.62
C ASN A 38 0.05 -0.17 7.13
N VAL A 39 -0.82 -0.87 7.85
CA VAL A 39 -0.64 -1.16 9.28
C VAL A 39 0.61 -2.02 9.50
N ALA A 40 0.78 -3.10 8.73
CA ALA A 40 1.96 -3.96 8.85
C ALA A 40 3.27 -3.19 8.56
N ALA A 41 3.27 -2.31 7.55
CA ALA A 41 4.41 -1.47 7.21
C ALA A 41 4.72 -0.41 8.29
N ALA A 42 3.70 0.23 8.84
CA ALA A 42 3.87 1.20 9.92
C ALA A 42 4.44 0.54 11.19
N CYS A 43 3.90 -0.61 11.58
CA CYS A 43 4.40 -1.39 12.71
C CYS A 43 5.83 -1.89 12.50
N ALA A 44 6.20 -2.30 11.28
CA ALA A 44 7.58 -2.66 10.95
C ALA A 44 8.54 -1.47 11.14
N ARG A 45 8.14 -0.27 10.72
CA ARG A 45 8.93 0.96 10.93
C ARG A 45 9.09 1.35 12.40
N LEU A 46 8.22 0.85 13.29
CA LEU A 46 8.32 1.02 14.74
C LEU A 46 9.14 -0.09 15.42
N GLY A 47 9.74 -1.01 14.66
CA GLY A 47 10.63 -2.06 15.17
C GLY A 47 9.95 -3.40 15.45
N LEU A 48 8.66 -3.56 15.15
CA LEU A 48 7.99 -4.85 15.28
C LEU A 48 8.33 -5.79 14.13
N ARG A 49 8.43 -7.09 14.43
CA ARG A 49 8.56 -8.16 13.43
C ARG A 49 7.19 -8.46 12.82
N THR A 50 6.85 -7.84 11.70
CA THR A 50 5.55 -8.01 11.06
C THR A 50 5.57 -9.01 9.89
N ALA A 51 4.41 -9.60 9.61
CA ALA A 51 4.14 -10.32 8.37
C ALA A 51 2.80 -9.86 7.77
N TRP A 52 2.72 -9.86 6.44
CA TRP A 52 1.48 -9.59 5.72
C TRP A 52 1.22 -10.74 4.76
N VAL A 53 0.02 -11.31 4.85
CA VAL A 53 -0.44 -12.42 3.99
C VAL A 53 -1.39 -11.86 2.96
N SER A 54 -1.16 -12.18 1.69
CA SER A 54 -1.97 -11.70 0.57
C SER A 54 -1.86 -12.61 -0.65
N ALA A 55 -2.58 -12.26 -1.71
CA ALA A 55 -2.46 -12.84 -3.04
C ALA A 55 -2.32 -11.72 -4.06
N LEU A 56 -1.27 -11.80 -4.89
CA LEU A 56 -0.99 -10.83 -5.96
C LEU A 56 -0.94 -11.57 -7.31
N PRO A 57 -1.19 -10.88 -8.43
CA PRO A 57 -0.93 -11.43 -9.76
C PRO A 57 0.51 -11.89 -9.92
N ALA A 58 0.73 -12.87 -10.81
CA ALA A 58 2.06 -13.37 -11.17
C ALA A 58 2.84 -12.39 -12.04
#